data_AF-A0A9Q5CUF9-F1
#
_entry.id   AF-A0A9Q5CUF9-F1
#
_cell.length_a   1.000
_cell.length_b   1.000
_cell.length_c   1.000
_cell.angle_alpha   90.00
_cell.angle_beta   90.00
_cell.angle_gamma   90.00
#
_symmetry.space_group_name_H-M   'P 1'
#
loop_
_entity.id
_entity.type
_entity.pdbx_description
1 polymer ?
#
loop_
_entity_poly.entity_id
_entity_poly.type
_entity_poly.pdbx_seq_one_letter_code
_entity_poly.pdbx_strand_id
1 'polypeptide(L)' 'MEKIVKLSVSEFKKLVLGRYDYIMAFSIDGKLKFNIRAHEFCVHEKEYLKSIIDFIGK' A
#
# COMPACT_ATOMS: atom_id res chain seq x y z
N MET A 1 11.94 -11.83 -10.00
CA MET A 1 10.74 -11.55 -10.82
C MET A 1 9.79 -10.74 -9.97
N GLU A 2 9.53 -9.49 -10.32
CA GLU A 2 8.65 -8.62 -9.55
C GLU A 2 7.20 -9.08 -9.71
N LYS A 3 6.46 -9.18 -8.59
CA LYS A 3 5.03 -9.52 -8.58
C LYS A 3 4.24 -8.24 -8.36
N ILE A 4 3.43 -7.88 -9.34
CA ILE A 4 2.54 -6.71 -9.26
C ILE A 4 1.24 -7.12 -8.56
N VAL A 5 0.80 -6.31 -7.60
CA VAL A 5 -0.45 -6.48 -6.86
C VAL A 5 -1.25 -5.17 -6.86
N LYS A 6 -2.56 -5.27 -6.65
CA LYS A 6 -3.45 -4.13 -6.46
C LYS A 6 -3.66 -3.89 -4.96
N LEU A 7 -3.62 -2.62 -4.56
CA LEU A 7 -3.95 -2.18 -3.21
C LEU A 7 -5.13 -1.21 -3.28
N SER A 8 -6.01 -1.25 -2.28
CA SER A 8 -6.97 -0.16 -2.11
C SER A 8 -6.26 1.11 -1.67
N VAL A 9 -6.89 2.27 -1.88
CA VAL A 9 -6.38 3.54 -1.35
C VAL A 9 -6.23 3.50 0.16
N SER A 10 -7.14 2.82 0.88
CA SER A 10 -7.04 2.67 2.33
C SER A 10 -5.81 1.87 2.75
N GLU A 11 -5.51 0.75 2.09
CA GLU A 11 -4.32 -0.07 2.37
C GLU A 11 -3.03 0.66 1.98
N PHE A 12 -3.04 1.40 0.87
CA PHE A 12 -1.92 2.27 0.49
C PHE A 12 -1.64 3.35 1.56
N LYS A 13 -2.68 3.99 2.09
CA LYS A 13 -2.54 4.96 3.20
C LYS A 13 -1.90 4.32 4.43
N LYS A 14 -2.30 3.09 4.78
CA LYS A 14 -1.69 2.34 5.89
C LYS A 14 -0.20 2.11 5.67
N LEU A 15 0.18 1.72 4.45
CA LEU A 15 1.56 1.44 4.06
C LEU A 15 2.44 2.70 4.18
N VAL A 16 2.01 3.82 3.60
CA VAL A 16 2.80 5.07 3.61
C VAL A 16 2.87 5.69 5.01
N LEU A 17 1.79 5.62 5.80
CA LEU A 17 1.76 6.23 7.14
C LEU A 17 2.42 5.34 8.23
N GLY A 18 2.81 4.11 7.90
CA GLY A 18 3.59 3.23 8.77
C GLY A 18 2.86 2.75 10.03
N ARG A 19 1.53 2.61 9.98
CA ARG A 19 0.70 2.29 11.16
C ARG A 19 0.38 0.80 11.34
N TYR A 20 0.88 -0.10 10.48
CA TYR A 20 0.43 -1.49 10.44
C TYR A 20 1.55 -2.46 10.02
N ASP A 21 1.56 -3.64 10.63
CA ASP A 21 2.50 -4.72 10.32
C ASP A 21 2.17 -5.45 9.02
N TYR A 22 0.92 -5.36 8.57
CA TYR A 22 0.40 -6.05 7.38
C TYR A 22 -0.45 -5.13 6.52
N ILE A 23 -0.45 -5.40 5.22
CA ILE A 23 -1.34 -4.80 4.24
C ILE A 23 -2.08 -5.87 3.45
N MET A 24 -3.29 -5.53 3.04
CA MET A 24 -4.12 -6.38 2.21
C MET A 24 -3.97 -5.99 0.74
N ALA A 25 -3.57 -6.95 -0.08
CA ALA A 25 -3.42 -6.76 -1.52
C ALA A 25 -4.23 -7.79 -2.31
N PHE A 26 -4.45 -7.49 -3.58
CA PHE A 26 -5.15 -8.38 -4.51
C PHE A 26 -4.28 -8.67 -5.73
N SER A 27 -4.50 -9.80 -6.38
CA SER A 27 -3.94 -10.04 -7.71
C SER A 27 -4.45 -9.00 -8.71
N ILE A 28 -3.77 -8.84 -9.85
CA ILE A 28 -4.19 -7.89 -10.89
C ILE A 28 -5.62 -8.17 -11.36
N ASP A 29 -6.03 -9.43 -11.46
CA ASP A 29 -7.38 -9.83 -11.82
C ASP A 29 -8.40 -9.76 -10.66
N GLY A 30 -7.95 -9.40 -9.45
CA GLY A 30 -8.78 -9.25 -8.26
C GLY A 30 -9.28 -10.56 -7.64
N LYS A 31 -8.90 -11.72 -8.18
CA LYS A 31 -9.42 -13.03 -7.73
C LYS A 31 -8.73 -13.56 -6.47
N LEU A 32 -7.47 -13.23 -6.29
CA LEU A 32 -6.67 -13.67 -5.14
C LEU A 32 -6.45 -12.51 -4.19
N LYS A 33 -6.47 -12.83 -2.90
CA LYS A 33 -6.23 -11.90 -1.80
C LYS A 33 -4.99 -12.34 -1.05
N PHE A 34 -4.11 -11.39 -0.77
CA PHE A 34 -2.84 -11.59 -0.08
C PHE A 34 -2.79 -10.73 1.17
N ASN A 35 -2.22 -11.28 2.23
CA ASN A 35 -1.86 -10.54 3.43
C ASN A 35 -0.34 -10.44 3.46
N ILE A 36 0.19 -9.26 3.14
CA ILE A 36 1.62 -9.05 2.91
C ILE A 36 2.17 -8.25 4.08
N ARG A 37 3.38 -8.58 4.55
CA ARG A 37 3.98 -7.83 5.66
C ARG A 37 4.43 -6.48 5.15
N ALA A 38 4.11 -5.41 5.88
CA ALA A 38 4.41 -4.05 5.45
C ALA A 38 5.92 -3.80 5.31
N HIS A 39 6.75 -4.46 6.14
CA HIS A 39 8.21 -4.36 6.05
C HIS A 39 8.82 -5.05 4.83
N GLU A 40 8.05 -5.84 4.07
CA GLU A 40 8.50 -6.41 2.79
C GLU A 40 8.47 -5.36 1.66
N PHE A 41 7.89 -4.17 1.90
CA PHE A 41 7.85 -3.07 0.95
C PHE A 41 8.81 -1.95 1.34
N CYS A 42 9.57 -1.46 0.35
CA CYS A 42 10.28 -0.20 0.45
C CYS A 42 9.41 0.91 -0.17
N VAL A 43 8.99 1.89 0.63
CA VAL A 43 8.23 3.05 0.16
C VAL A 43 9.20 4.18 -0.16
N HIS A 44 9.43 4.42 -1.44
CA HIS A 44 10.21 5.56 -1.92
C HIS A 44 9.39 6.86 -1.83
N GLU A 45 10.08 8.00 -1.66
CA GLU A 45 9.44 9.33 -1.63
C GLU A 45 8.29 9.47 -0.61
N LYS A 46 8.45 8.86 0.57
CA LYS A 46 7.41 8.77 1.60
C LYS A 46 6.75 10.11 1.95
N GLU A 47 7.51 11.20 2.03
CA GLU A 47 6.99 12.54 2.36
C GLU A 47 6.09 13.12 1.25
N TYR A 48 6.46 12.91 -0.02
CA TYR A 48 5.67 13.30 -1.16
C TYR A 48 4.36 12.48 -1.22
N LEU A 49 4.45 11.17 -1.05
CA LEU A 49 3.28 10.29 -1.00
C LEU A 49 2.35 10.63 0.16
N LYS A 50 2.91 11.00 1.32
CA LYS A 50 2.12 11.50 2.45
C LYS A 50 1.36 12.77 2.10
N SER A 51 1.99 13.71 1.38
CA SER A 51 1.35 14.95 0.93
C SER A 51 0.19 14.68 -0.05
N ILE A 52 0.35 13.72 -0.96
CA ILE A 52 -0.74 13.25 -1.85
C ILE A 52 -1.89 12.64 -1.04
N ILE A 53 -1.57 11.78 -0.06
CA ILE A 53 -2.58 11.15 0.81
C ILE A 53 -3.39 12.19 1.56
N ASP A 54 -2.72 13.20 2.11
CA ASP A 54 -3.34 14.28 2.87
C ASP A 54 -4.19 15.19 1.96
N PHE A 55 -3.80 15.37 0.69
CA PHE A 55 -4.61 16.08 -0.32
C PHE A 55 -5.89 15.33 -0.68
N ILE A 56 -5.79 14.03 -0.99
CA ILE A 56 -6.95 13.19 -1.36
C ILE A 56 -7.91 12.97 -0.17
N GLY A 57 -7.41 13.09 1.06
CA GLY A 57 -8.21 12.94 2.28
C GLY A 57 -9.06 14.15 2.67
N LYS A 58 -8.90 15.30 2.01
CA LYS A 58 -9.77 16.48 2.15
C LYS A 58 -10.97 16.37 1.22
#